data_AF-A0A6N2LSV6-F1
#
_entry.id   AF-A0A6N2LSV6-F1
#
_cell.length_a   1.000
_cell.length_b   1.000
_cell.length_c   1.000
_cell.angle_alpha   90.00
_cell.angle_beta   90.00
_cell.angle_gamma   90.00
#
_symmetry.space_group_name_H-M   'P 1'
#
loop_
_entity.id
_entity.type
_entity.pdbx_description
1 polymer ?
#
loop_
_entity_poly.entity_id
_entity_poly.type
_entity_poly.pdbx_seq_one_letter_code
_entity_poly.pdbx_strand_id
1 'polypeptide(L)'
;MKRADASKPLRVSVGHDSRISAQVLQDAVSRGIAGSGLDVVQYRLASTPAMFNSTLTEDKAFLCPVDGAIMITVIFLTTETGSNSSQMLVGLGRQISKTF
;
A
#
# COMPACT_ATOMS: atom_id res chain seq x y z
N MET A 1 -8.67 -1.53 -36.35
CA MET A 1 -8.64 -0.54 -35.25
C MET A 1 -8.97 -1.25 -33.95
N LYS A 2 -7.96 -1.58 -33.12
CA LYS A 2 -8.17 -2.23 -31.81
C LYS A 2 -8.45 -1.10 -30.81
N ARG A 3 -9.66 -1.03 -30.25
CA ARG A 3 -9.96 -0.06 -29.19
C ARG A 3 -9.04 -0.39 -28.02
N ALA A 4 -8.27 0.61 -27.58
CA ALA A 4 -7.59 0.53 -26.30
C ALA A 4 -8.69 0.34 -25.25
N ASP A 5 -8.66 -0.80 -24.59
CA ASP A 5 -9.47 -1.03 -23.39
C ASP A 5 -9.22 0.15 -22.45
N ALA A 6 -10.28 0.78 -21.96
CA ALA A 6 -10.15 1.92 -21.06
C ALA A 6 -9.55 1.38 -19.77
N SER A 7 -8.21 1.39 -19.67
CA SER A 7 -7.47 0.80 -18.55
C SER A 7 -7.98 1.41 -17.26
N LYS A 8 -8.64 0.61 -16.43
CA LYS A 8 -9.04 1.00 -15.07
C LYS A 8 -7.84 1.64 -14.35
N PRO A 9 -8.02 2.75 -13.61
CA PRO A 9 -6.95 3.34 -12.80
C PRO A 9 -6.47 2.31 -11.77
N LEU A 10 -5.14 2.18 -11.65
CA LEU A 10 -4.53 1.31 -10.65
C LEU A 10 -4.89 1.80 -9.25
N ARG A 11 -5.18 0.87 -8.34
CA ARG A 11 -5.59 1.15 -6.97
C ARG A 11 -4.48 0.76 -6.00
N VAL A 12 -4.17 1.62 -5.03
CA VAL A 12 -3.15 1.35 -4.01
C VAL A 12 -3.76 1.50 -2.63
N SER A 13 -3.60 0.50 -1.76
CA SER A 13 -3.98 0.62 -0.35
C SER A 13 -2.88 1.28 0.47
N VAL A 14 -3.25 2.10 1.45
CA VAL A 14 -2.31 2.72 2.39
C VAL A 14 -2.80 2.49 3.82
N GLY A 15 -1.96 1.90 4.66
CA GLY A 15 -2.23 1.65 6.07
C GLY A 15 -0.99 1.88 6.93
N HIS A 16 -1.18 1.91 8.24
CA HIS A 16 -0.14 2.26 9.19
C HIS A 16 -0.35 1.63 10.58
N ASP A 17 0.70 1.65 11.41
CA ASP A 17 0.64 1.28 12.83
C ASP A 17 0.13 2.44 13.72
N SER A 18 0.10 2.30 15.05
CA SER A 18 -0.53 3.28 15.94
C SER A 18 0.23 4.61 16.13
N ARG A 19 1.27 4.90 15.35
CA ARG A 19 2.10 6.11 15.54
C ARG A 19 1.33 7.40 15.26
N ILE A 20 1.56 8.42 16.08
CA ILE A 20 0.94 9.75 15.95
C ILE A 20 1.29 10.41 14.61
N SER A 21 2.53 10.23 14.13
CA SER A 21 2.99 10.79 12.85
C SER A 21 2.42 10.05 11.63
N ALA A 22 1.84 8.86 11.81
CA ALA A 22 1.44 8.02 10.70
C ALA A 22 0.29 8.60 9.88
N GLN A 23 -0.64 9.33 10.53
CA GLN A 23 -1.76 9.97 9.82
C GLN A 23 -1.25 11.05 8.85
N VAL A 24 -0.32 11.90 9.30
CA VAL A 24 0.27 12.95 8.46
C VAL A 24 1.00 12.36 7.26
N LEU A 25 1.73 11.26 7.47
CA LEU A 25 2.42 10.53 6.40
C LEU A 25 1.43 9.85 5.44
N GLN A 26 0.38 9.22 5.95
CA GLN A 26 -0.68 8.62 5.12
C GLN A 26 -1.34 9.67 4.23
N ASP A 27 -1.65 10.86 4.78
CA ASP A 27 -2.26 11.93 4.02
C ASP A 27 -1.33 12.45 2.90
N ALA A 28 -0.03 12.61 3.21
CA ALA A 28 0.97 13.03 2.23
C ALA A 28 1.15 12.01 1.10
N VAL A 29 1.28 10.73 1.44
CA VAL A 29 1.38 9.63 0.47
C VAL A 29 0.12 9.54 -0.39
N SER A 30 -1.07 9.62 0.24
CA SER A 30 -2.35 9.55 -0.46
C SER A 30 -2.49 10.68 -1.49
N ARG A 31 -2.10 11.91 -1.13
CA ARG A 31 -2.09 13.05 -2.07
C ARG A 31 -1.12 12.82 -3.23
N GLY A 32 0.07 12.29 -2.97
CA GLY A 32 1.06 12.00 -4.02
C GLY A 32 0.57 10.93 -5.01
N ILE A 33 -0.06 9.86 -4.52
CA ILE A 33 -0.60 8.79 -5.34
C ILE A 33 -1.80 9.28 -6.17
N ALA A 34 -2.74 9.99 -5.54
CA ALA A 34 -3.90 10.55 -6.23
C ALA A 34 -3.48 11.58 -7.30
N GLY A 35 -2.48 12.43 -7.00
CA GLY A 35 -1.89 13.35 -7.97
C GLY A 35 -1.22 12.68 -9.16
N SER A 36 -0.89 11.38 -9.06
CA SER A 36 -0.33 10.56 -10.14
C SER A 36 -1.41 9.85 -10.98
N GLY A 37 -2.70 10.05 -10.68
CA GLY A 37 -3.82 9.44 -11.41
C GLY A 37 -4.17 8.01 -10.96
N LEU A 38 -3.73 7.59 -9.78
CA LEU A 38 -4.07 6.31 -9.17
C LEU A 38 -5.14 6.50 -8.08
N ASP A 39 -5.95 5.47 -7.86
CA ASP A 39 -6.93 5.44 -6.77
C ASP A 39 -6.25 5.03 -5.46
N VAL A 40 -6.64 5.68 -4.36
CA VAL A 40 -6.11 5.37 -3.03
C VAL A 40 -7.20 4.76 -2.15
N VAL A 41 -6.89 3.64 -1.50
CA VAL A 41 -7.74 3.01 -0.48
C VAL A 41 -7.11 3.16 0.89
N GLN A 42 -7.70 3.99 1.74
CA GLN A 42 -7.15 4.26 3.08
C GLN A 42 -7.66 3.24 4.10
N TYR A 43 -6.75 2.41 4.59
CA TYR A 43 -7.02 1.42 5.65
C TYR A 43 -6.76 1.98 7.06
N ARG A 44 -6.06 3.12 7.17
CA ARG A 44 -5.68 3.74 8.45
C ARG A 44 -4.89 2.77 9.33
N LEU A 45 -5.35 2.47 10.55
CA LEU A 45 -4.72 1.51 11.44
C LEU A 45 -4.90 0.09 10.89
N ALA A 46 -3.81 -0.47 10.36
CA ALA A 46 -3.80 -1.79 9.75
C ALA A 46 -2.54 -2.55 10.15
N SER A 47 -2.65 -3.87 10.30
CA SER A 47 -1.48 -4.71 10.53
C SER A 47 -0.79 -5.04 9.19
N THR A 48 0.50 -5.39 9.24
CA THR A 48 1.22 -5.83 8.03
C THR A 48 0.53 -7.01 7.32
N PRO A 49 -0.01 -8.04 8.03
CA PRO A 49 -0.80 -9.09 7.38
C PRO A 49 -2.09 -8.57 6.71
N ALA A 50 -2.76 -7.59 7.30
CA ALA A 50 -3.96 -7.00 6.70
C ALA A 50 -3.64 -6.22 5.41
N MET A 51 -2.53 -5.48 5.40
CA MET A 51 -2.07 -4.77 4.20
C MET A 51 -1.66 -5.73 3.08
N PHE A 52 -0.99 -6.84 3.41
CA PHE A 52 -0.69 -7.89 2.43
C PHE A 52 -1.97 -8.55 1.90
N ASN A 53 -2.92 -8.88 2.78
CA ASN A 53 -4.18 -9.48 2.35
C ASN A 53 -5.01 -8.53 1.46
N SER A 54 -4.86 -7.21 1.60
CA SER A 54 -5.55 -6.24 0.74
C SER A 54 -5.20 -6.38 -0.75
N THR A 55 -4.02 -6.90 -1.07
CA THR A 55 -3.59 -7.15 -2.46
C THR A 55 -4.03 -8.52 -2.99
N LEU A 56 -4.50 -9.41 -2.11
CA LEU A 56 -4.94 -10.78 -2.47
C LEU A 56 -6.46 -10.96 -2.45
N THR A 57 -7.17 -10.10 -1.70
CA THR A 57 -8.60 -10.29 -1.44
C THR A 57 -9.42 -9.95 -2.69
N GLU A 58 -9.95 -10.97 -3.34
CA GLU A 58 -10.92 -10.85 -4.44
C GLU A 58 -12.36 -10.86 -3.91
N ASP A 59 -12.70 -9.90 -3.03
CA ASP A 59 -14.06 -9.75 -2.55
C ASP A 59 -14.85 -8.77 -3.44
N LYS A 60 -16.02 -9.21 -3.92
CA LYS A 60 -16.94 -8.39 -4.73
C LYS A 60 -17.57 -7.24 -3.93
N ALA A 61 -17.64 -7.36 -2.60
CA ALA A 61 -18.08 -6.29 -1.71
C ALA A 61 -17.02 -5.20 -1.52
N PHE A 62 -15.73 -5.55 -1.64
CA PHE A 62 -14.58 -4.65 -1.56
C PHE A 62 -13.89 -4.52 -2.93
N LEU A 63 -14.62 -4.03 -3.95
CA LEU A 63 -14.08 -3.45 -5.19
C LEU A 63 -12.74 -4.02 -5.73
N CYS A 64 -12.58 -5.33 -5.89
CA CYS A 64 -11.35 -5.95 -6.42
C CYS A 64 -10.09 -5.75 -5.53
N PRO A 65 -9.12 -6.67 -5.59
CA PRO A 65 -7.83 -6.46 -4.93
C PRO A 65 -7.22 -5.13 -5.39
N VAL A 66 -6.58 -4.41 -4.48
CA VAL A 66 -5.72 -3.29 -4.85
C VAL A 66 -4.48 -3.83 -5.56
N ASP A 67 -3.97 -3.08 -6.53
CA ASP A 67 -2.80 -3.46 -7.33
C ASP A 67 -1.48 -3.37 -6.54
N GLY A 68 -1.50 -2.68 -5.40
CA GLY A 68 -0.36 -2.60 -4.48
C GLY A 68 -0.77 -2.08 -3.10
N ALA A 69 0.12 -2.26 -2.11
CA ALA A 69 -0.09 -1.84 -0.74
C ALA A 69 1.13 -1.11 -0.16
N ILE A 70 0.87 -0.06 0.62
CA ILE A 70 1.90 0.70 1.34
C ILE A 70 1.60 0.60 2.83
N MET A 71 2.55 0.03 3.58
CA MET A 71 2.51 -0.01 5.04
C MET A 71 3.50 1.02 5.59
N ILE A 72 2.99 2.01 6.31
CA ILE A 72 3.80 2.98 7.04
C ILE A 72 4.06 2.41 8.44
N THR A 73 5.27 1.91 8.66
CA THR A 73 5.68 1.40 9.97
C THR A 73 7.18 1.58 10.15
N VAL A 74 7.60 1.96 11.35
CA VAL A 74 9.03 2.02 11.66
C VAL A 74 9.45 0.70 12.28
N ILE A 75 10.34 -0.01 11.58
CA ILE A 75 11.04 -1.16 12.12
C ILE A 75 12.26 -0.65 12.89
N PHE A 76 12.41 -1.09 14.14
CA PHE A 76 13.62 -0.81 14.92
C PHE A 76 14.75 -1.66 14.33
N LEU A 77 15.57 -1.06 13.46
CA LEU A 77 16.82 -1.64 13.00
C LEU A 77 17.94 -0.95 13.76
N THR A 78 18.60 -1.67 14.66
CA THR A 78 19.84 -1.21 15.27
C THR A 78 20.91 -1.19 14.19
N THR A 79 21.12 -0.05 13.55
CA THR A 79 22.42 0.22 12.90
C THR A 79 23.38 0.68 13.98
N GLU A 80 24.64 0.22 13.94
CA GLU A 80 25.74 0.55 14.89
C GLU A 80 25.88 2.05 15.26
N THR A 81 25.22 2.95 14.54
CA THR A 81 25.28 4.41 14.67
C THR A 81 24.09 5.06 15.40
N GLY A 82 23.11 4.30 15.91
CA GLY A 82 22.05 4.85 16.79
C GLY A 82 21.03 5.80 16.11
N SER A 83 20.89 5.76 14.78
CA SER A 83 19.97 6.63 14.04
C SER A 83 18.55 6.06 13.98
N ASN A 84 17.57 6.80 14.50
CA ASN A 84 16.14 6.46 14.40
C ASN A 84 15.62 6.70 12.98
N SER A 85 15.58 5.65 12.15
CA SER A 85 15.17 5.76 10.75
C SER A 85 13.72 5.31 10.56
N SER A 86 12.84 6.18 10.04
CA SER A 86 11.51 5.75 9.61
C SER A 86 11.63 5.05 8.26
N GLN A 87 11.36 3.74 8.19
CA GLN A 87 11.38 2.96 6.95
C GLN A 87 9.93 2.88 6.40
N MET A 88 9.79 2.86 5.07
CA MET A 88 8.50 2.66 4.39
C MET A 88 8.53 1.26 3.79
N LEU A 89 7.68 0.35 4.26
CA LEU A 89 7.56 -0.96 3.63
C LEU A 89 6.55 -0.86 2.48
N VAL A 90 7.07 -0.71 1.26
CA VAL A 90 6.27 -0.78 0.04
C VAL A 90 6.12 -2.25 -0.35
N GLY A 91 4.96 -2.83 -0.06
CA GLY A 91 4.60 -4.16 -0.51
C GLY A 91 3.92 -4.09 -1.87
N LEU A 92 4.69 -4.25 -2.96
CA LEU A 92 4.12 -4.52 -4.28
C LEU A 92 3.54 -5.94 -4.27
N GLY A 93 2.27 -6.06 -3.89
CA GLY A 93 1.54 -7.32 -3.83
C GLY A 93 1.21 -7.84 -5.23
N ARG A 94 2.17 -8.48 -5.88
CA ARG A 94 1.88 -9.46 -6.93
C ARG A 94 2.82 -10.64 -6.71
N GLN A 95 2.38 -11.65 -5.96
CA GLN A 95 2.99 -12.96 -6.10
C GLN A 95 2.61 -13.46 -7.50
N ILE A 96 3.53 -13.24 -8.45
CA ILE A 96 3.53 -14.00 -9.70
C ILE A 96 3.73 -15.46 -9.30
N SER A 97 2.62 -16.16 -9.10
CA SER A 97 2.58 -17.62 -9.07
C SER A 97 3.06 -18.08 -10.44
N LYS A 98 4.38 -18.29 -10.57
CA LYS A 98 4.88 -19.24 -11.56
C LYS A 98 4.49 -20.62 -11.04
N THR A 99 3.65 -21.26 -11.85
CA THR A 99 3.31 -22.68 -11.88
C THR A 99 4.41 -23.57 -11.32
N PHE A 100 4.01 -24.48 -10.43
CA PHE A 100 4.44 -25.88 -10.44
C PHE A 100 3.20 -26.75 -10.26
#